data_AF-A0A410QG92-F1
#
_entry.id   AF-A0A410QG92-F1
#
_cell.length_a   1.000
_cell.length_b   1.000
_cell.length_c   1.000
_cell.angle_alpha   90.00
_cell.angle_beta   90.00
_cell.angle_gamma   90.00
#
_symmetry.space_group_name_H-M   'P 1'
#
loop_
_entity.id
_entity.type
_entity.pdbx_description
1 polymer ?
#
loop_
_entity_poly.entity_id
_entity_poly.type
_entity_poly.pdbx_seq_one_letter_code
_entity_poly.pdbx_strand_id
1 'polypeptide(L)'
;MDKKKWEFSKPLEYDILSHTQNFVTGFQVKAPEQNKELEKALAKNYENRQKTQEAIEQTAINTSETNVHLQNVIVNQNDYITILKEQIDLQNKQLELNEQQLAILKNIFSSTEDGVAVEQEILKLIQEQIDSNHPLWDFLKDKGGDVAVAGITAGAPVIYNAIRMFLLSKGINLP
;
A
#
# COMPACT_ATOMS: atom_id res chain seq x y z
N MET A 1 114.01 -45.18 -21.74
CA MET A 1 113.18 -46.12 -20.94
C MET A 1 111.92 -45.40 -20.52
N ASP A 2 110.78 -45.83 -21.08
CA ASP A 2 109.42 -45.38 -20.75
C ASP A 2 109.05 -45.62 -19.29
N LYS A 3 108.33 -44.66 -18.69
CA LYS A 3 107.27 -44.95 -17.69
C LYS A 3 106.16 -43.90 -17.79
N LYS A 4 105.06 -44.26 -18.49
CA LYS A 4 103.72 -43.72 -18.25
C LYS A 4 103.38 -43.86 -16.75
N LYS A 5 102.93 -42.79 -16.10
CA LYS A 5 102.21 -42.86 -14.82
C LYS A 5 100.94 -42.02 -14.92
N TRP A 6 99.86 -42.63 -14.43
CA TRP A 6 98.48 -42.26 -14.66
C TRP A 6 98.09 -41.01 -13.89
N GLU A 7 97.34 -40.12 -14.53
CA GLU A 7 96.62 -39.05 -13.84
C GLU A 7 95.42 -39.68 -13.11
N PHE A 8 95.54 -39.83 -11.79
CA PHE A 8 94.40 -40.09 -10.93
C PHE A 8 93.67 -38.76 -10.70
N SER A 9 92.47 -38.66 -11.27
CA SER A 9 91.50 -37.60 -11.01
C SER A 9 91.32 -37.46 -9.49
N LYS A 10 91.62 -36.26 -8.96
CA LYS A 10 91.42 -35.95 -7.53
C LYS A 10 89.93 -35.89 -7.20
N PRO A 11 89.54 -36.28 -5.98
CA PRO A 11 88.20 -36.76 -5.67
C PRO A 11 87.16 -35.64 -5.60
N LEU A 12 85.91 -36.03 -5.82
CA LEU A 12 84.63 -35.30 -5.78
C LEU A 12 84.35 -34.45 -4.50
N GLU A 13 85.32 -34.21 -3.62
CA GLU A 13 85.09 -33.57 -2.30
C GLU A 13 84.70 -32.09 -2.37
N TYR A 14 85.24 -31.31 -3.32
CA TYR A 14 84.96 -29.87 -3.42
C TYR A 14 83.56 -29.55 -3.98
N ASP A 15 83.04 -30.39 -4.87
CA ASP A 15 81.74 -30.16 -5.51
C ASP A 15 80.58 -30.59 -4.62
N ILE A 16 80.77 -31.68 -3.86
CA ILE A 16 79.78 -32.17 -2.89
C ILE A 16 79.62 -31.16 -1.75
N LEU A 17 80.72 -30.61 -1.20
CA LEU A 17 80.64 -29.62 -0.12
C LEU A 17 79.95 -28.32 -0.59
N SER A 18 80.25 -27.82 -1.80
CA SER A 18 79.62 -26.61 -2.33
C SER A 18 78.14 -26.80 -2.64
N HIS A 19 77.74 -27.95 -3.19
CA HIS A 19 76.33 -28.30 -3.41
C HIS A 19 75.57 -28.48 -2.10
N THR A 20 76.20 -29.09 -1.10
CA THR A 20 75.60 -29.27 0.23
C THR A 20 75.46 -27.94 0.95
N GLN A 21 76.45 -27.04 0.87
CA GLN A 21 76.34 -25.69 1.41
C GLN A 21 75.26 -24.87 0.69
N ASN A 22 75.21 -24.88 -0.65
CA ASN A 22 74.18 -24.16 -1.39
C ASN A 22 72.77 -24.71 -1.12
N PHE A 23 72.63 -26.02 -0.95
CA PHE A 23 71.37 -26.66 -0.57
C PHE A 23 70.95 -26.28 0.86
N VAL A 24 71.86 -26.38 1.84
CA VAL A 24 71.60 -26.01 3.24
C VAL A 24 71.29 -24.52 3.38
N THR A 25 72.00 -23.65 2.66
CA THR A 25 71.77 -22.20 2.68
C THR A 25 70.45 -21.85 1.99
N GLY A 26 70.14 -22.47 0.85
CA GLY A 26 68.86 -22.32 0.16
C GLY A 26 67.68 -22.83 0.98
N PHE A 27 67.85 -23.90 1.75
CA PHE A 27 66.84 -24.42 2.66
C PHE A 27 66.70 -23.55 3.92
N GLN A 28 67.80 -23.04 4.47
CA GLN A 28 67.82 -22.10 5.61
C GLN A 28 67.14 -20.77 5.29
N VAL A 29 67.16 -20.33 4.03
CA VAL A 29 66.47 -19.10 3.59
C VAL A 29 65.03 -19.39 3.16
N LYS A 30 64.75 -20.49 2.44
CA LYS A 30 63.40 -20.82 1.96
C LYS A 30 62.45 -21.31 3.05
N ALA A 31 62.91 -22.10 4.02
CA ALA A 31 62.05 -22.60 5.10
C ALA A 31 61.41 -21.48 5.96
N PRO A 32 62.14 -20.44 6.41
CA PRO A 32 61.53 -19.34 7.16
C PRO A 32 60.66 -18.43 6.29
N GLU A 33 60.96 -18.26 4.99
CA GLU A 33 60.08 -17.52 4.06
C GLU A 33 58.76 -18.26 3.82
N GLN A 34 58.81 -19.57 3.57
CA GLN A 34 57.61 -20.40 3.40
C GLN A 34 56.75 -20.45 4.67
N ASN A 35 57.38 -20.53 5.85
CA ASN A 35 56.65 -20.45 7.12
C ASN A 35 55.96 -19.10 7.30
N LYS A 36 56.62 -17.98 6.97
CA LYS A 36 56.00 -16.64 7.01
C LYS A 36 54.85 -16.49 6.02
N GLU A 37 54.95 -17.05 4.82
CA GLU A 37 53.85 -17.06 3.85
C GLU A 37 52.67 -17.92 4.32
N LEU A 38 52.95 -19.09 4.90
CA LEU A 38 51.93 -19.95 5.48
C LEU A 38 51.20 -19.27 6.65
N GLU A 39 51.93 -18.63 7.56
CA GLU A 39 51.33 -17.87 8.67
C GLU A 39 50.44 -16.73 8.17
N LYS A 40 50.88 -15.97 7.16
CA LYS A 40 50.07 -14.92 6.52
C LYS A 40 48.82 -15.50 5.86
N ALA A 41 48.93 -16.64 5.18
CA ALA A 41 47.81 -17.30 4.54
C ALA A 41 46.78 -17.79 5.58
N LEU A 42 47.24 -18.35 6.70
CA LEU A 42 46.38 -18.78 7.80
C LEU A 42 45.67 -17.60 8.48
N ALA A 43 46.41 -16.52 8.78
CA ALA A 43 45.85 -15.30 9.35
C ALA A 43 44.78 -14.68 8.43
N LYS A 44 45.06 -14.59 7.13
CA LYS A 44 44.10 -14.10 6.13
C LYS A 44 42.88 -15.01 6.00
N ASN A 45 43.04 -16.33 6.07
CA ASN A 45 41.92 -17.26 6.02
C ASN A 45 41.02 -17.09 7.26
N TYR A 46 41.63 -16.95 8.43
CA TYR A 46 40.91 -16.70 9.68
C TYR A 46 40.14 -15.37 9.64
N GLU A 47 40.80 -14.28 9.23
CA GLU A 47 40.16 -12.96 9.06
C GLU A 47 39.01 -13.03 8.05
N ASN A 48 39.21 -13.70 6.91
CA ASN A 48 38.15 -13.88 5.92
C ASN A 48 36.96 -14.66 6.46
N ARG A 49 37.20 -15.70 7.28
CA ARG A 49 36.11 -16.46 7.92
C ARG A 49 35.34 -15.61 8.91
N GLN A 50 36.01 -14.80 9.71
CA GLN A 50 35.35 -13.86 10.63
C GLN A 50 34.47 -12.87 9.87
N LYS A 51 35.00 -12.20 8.86
CA LYS A 51 34.22 -11.29 8.00
C LYS A 51 33.03 -12.00 7.35
N THR A 52 33.20 -13.25 6.93
CA THR A 52 32.13 -14.03 6.33
C THR A 52 31.05 -14.36 7.38
N GLN A 53 31.42 -14.73 8.60
CA GLN A 53 30.48 -14.97 9.69
C GLN A 53 29.69 -13.71 10.04
N GLU A 54 30.38 -12.58 10.21
CA GLU A 54 29.76 -11.27 10.46
C GLU A 54 28.77 -10.89 9.34
N ALA A 55 29.15 -11.09 8.08
CA ALA A 55 28.26 -10.82 6.94
C ALA A 55 27.02 -11.72 6.92
N ILE A 56 27.16 -13.00 7.29
CA ILE A 56 26.03 -13.94 7.41
C ILE A 56 25.11 -13.52 8.55
N GLU A 57 25.66 -13.19 9.72
CA GLU A 57 24.90 -12.73 10.87
C GLU A 57 24.12 -11.45 10.54
N GLN A 58 24.78 -10.47 9.93
CA GLN A 58 24.12 -9.24 9.51
C GLN A 58 23.03 -9.49 8.46
N THR A 59 23.27 -10.41 7.52
CA THR A 59 22.25 -10.79 6.53
C THR A 59 21.04 -11.44 7.20
N ALA A 60 21.25 -12.30 8.19
CA ALA A 60 20.19 -12.95 8.95
C ALA A 60 19.37 -11.93 9.76
N ILE A 61 20.03 -10.98 10.42
CA ILE A 61 19.39 -9.86 11.15
C ILE A 61 18.55 -9.02 10.18
N ASN A 62 19.15 -8.53 9.10
CA ASN A 62 18.45 -7.71 8.10
C ASN A 62 17.25 -8.44 7.49
N THR A 63 17.38 -9.75 7.24
CA THR A 63 16.30 -10.59 6.72
C THR A 63 15.17 -10.74 7.74
N SER A 64 15.52 -10.96 9.01
CA SER A 64 14.54 -11.05 10.09
C SER A 64 13.75 -9.75 10.24
N GLU A 65 14.44 -8.61 10.28
CA GLU A 65 13.82 -7.27 10.35
C GLU A 65 12.92 -7.01 9.14
N THR A 66 13.39 -7.32 7.93
CA THR A 66 12.60 -7.19 6.71
C THR A 66 11.34 -8.04 6.77
N ASN A 67 11.43 -9.29 7.26
CA ASN A 67 10.28 -10.17 7.41
C ASN A 67 9.25 -9.61 8.39
N VAL A 68 9.68 -9.01 9.50
CA VAL A 68 8.79 -8.32 10.44
C VAL A 68 8.08 -7.14 9.77
N HIS A 69 8.81 -6.32 9.01
CA HIS A 69 8.21 -5.21 8.28
C HIS A 69 7.19 -5.70 7.23
N LEU A 70 7.49 -6.76 6.49
CA LEU A 70 6.58 -7.36 5.53
C LEU A 70 5.31 -7.91 6.20
N GLN A 71 5.44 -8.57 7.36
CA GLN A 71 4.29 -9.04 8.13
C GLN A 71 3.38 -7.87 8.53
N ASN A 72 3.95 -6.77 9.01
CA ASN A 72 3.18 -5.58 9.37
C ASN A 72 2.47 -4.96 8.15
N VAL A 73 3.14 -4.91 6.98
CA VAL A 73 2.50 -4.45 5.74
C VAL A 73 1.33 -5.35 5.35
N ILE A 74 1.48 -6.67 5.44
CA ILE A 74 0.41 -7.62 5.12
C ILE A 74 -0.78 -7.43 6.06
N VAL A 75 -0.55 -7.30 7.37
CA VAL A 75 -1.62 -7.02 8.34
C VAL A 75 -2.35 -5.73 7.99
N ASN A 76 -1.61 -4.64 7.79
CA ASN A 76 -2.20 -3.35 7.43
C ASN A 76 -3.00 -3.41 6.12
N GLN A 77 -2.51 -4.13 5.12
CA GLN A 77 -3.22 -4.33 3.86
C GLN A 77 -4.51 -5.14 4.04
N ASN A 78 -4.49 -6.17 4.89
CA ASN A 78 -5.68 -6.97 5.18
C ASN A 78 -6.75 -6.15 5.93
N ASP A 79 -6.34 -5.31 6.88
CA ASP A 79 -7.24 -4.41 7.60
C ASP A 79 -7.89 -3.42 6.63
N TYR A 80 -7.09 -2.83 5.73
CA TYR A 80 -7.60 -1.93 4.70
C TYR A 80 -8.56 -2.62 3.72
N ILE A 81 -8.26 -3.86 3.30
CA ILE A 81 -9.19 -4.66 2.47
C ILE A 81 -10.51 -4.89 3.18
N THR A 82 -10.49 -5.12 4.50
CA THR A 82 -11.71 -5.32 5.29
C THR A 82 -12.58 -4.07 5.28
N ILE A 83 -11.98 -2.90 5.53
CA ILE A 83 -12.69 -1.61 5.48
C ILE A 83 -13.28 -1.36 4.08
N LEU A 84 -12.52 -1.67 3.01
CA LEU A 84 -13.02 -1.51 1.64
C LEU A 84 -14.22 -2.41 1.35
N LYS A 85 -14.24 -3.65 1.86
CA LYS A 85 -15.39 -4.56 1.71
C LYS A 85 -16.61 -4.02 2.44
N GLU A 86 -16.44 -3.54 3.68
CA GLU A 86 -17.53 -2.93 4.44
C GLU A 86 -18.10 -1.70 3.73
N GLN A 87 -17.24 -0.85 3.15
CA GLN A 87 -17.67 0.30 2.37
C GLN A 87 -18.48 -0.11 1.13
N ILE A 88 -18.05 -1.14 0.40
CA ILE A 88 -18.79 -1.68 -0.74
C ILE A 88 -20.16 -2.20 -0.31
N ASP A 89 -20.24 -2.95 0.79
CA ASP A 89 -21.51 -3.47 1.30
C ASP A 89 -22.47 -2.34 1.70
N LEU A 90 -21.97 -1.29 2.33
CA LEU A 90 -22.77 -0.10 2.65
C LEU A 90 -23.25 0.63 1.39
N GLN A 91 -22.39 0.79 0.39
CA GLN A 91 -22.75 1.41 -0.88
C GLN A 91 -23.80 0.59 -1.64
N ASN A 92 -23.69 -0.73 -1.64
CA ASN A 92 -24.67 -1.62 -2.26
C ASN A 92 -26.04 -1.51 -1.58
N LYS A 93 -26.07 -1.51 -0.24
CA LYS A 93 -27.32 -1.30 0.52
C LYS A 93 -27.94 0.07 0.21
N GLN A 94 -27.12 1.12 0.11
CA GLN A 94 -27.61 2.44 -0.25
C GLN A 94 -28.16 2.47 -1.69
N LEU A 95 -27.50 1.79 -2.62
CA LEU A 95 -27.97 1.69 -4.00
C LEU A 95 -29.33 0.97 -4.08
N GLU A 96 -29.48 -0.16 -3.38
CA GLU A 96 -30.74 -0.90 -3.31
C GLU A 96 -31.88 -0.04 -2.76
N LEU A 97 -31.63 0.70 -1.68
CA LEU A 97 -32.60 1.65 -1.13
C LEU A 97 -32.96 2.76 -2.14
N ASN A 98 -31.97 3.31 -2.85
CA ASN A 98 -32.19 4.33 -3.86
C ASN A 98 -33.01 3.79 -5.04
N GLU A 99 -32.76 2.55 -5.48
CA GLU A 99 -33.52 1.90 -6.54
C GLU A 99 -34.98 1.67 -6.12
N GLN A 100 -35.22 1.24 -4.88
CA GLN A 100 -36.57 1.10 -4.33
C GLN A 100 -37.29 2.45 -4.28
N GLN A 101 -36.64 3.50 -3.76
CA GLN A 101 -37.21 4.85 -3.73
C GLN A 101 -37.50 5.39 -5.14
N LEU A 102 -36.60 5.14 -6.10
CA LEU A 102 -36.79 5.53 -7.49
C LEU A 102 -37.98 4.79 -8.13
N ALA A 103 -38.18 3.51 -7.83
CA ALA A 103 -39.34 2.76 -8.28
C ALA A 103 -40.65 3.35 -7.74
N ILE A 104 -40.67 3.73 -6.45
CA ILE A 104 -41.82 4.42 -5.84
C ILE A 104 -42.08 5.76 -6.55
N LEU A 105 -41.05 6.59 -6.75
CA LEU A 105 -41.17 7.87 -7.45
C LEU A 105 -41.72 7.70 -8.88
N LYS A 106 -41.18 6.73 -9.62
CA LYS A 106 -41.67 6.44 -10.98
C LYS A 106 -43.14 6.05 -10.97
N ASN A 107 -43.58 5.24 -10.01
CA ASN A 107 -44.99 4.86 -9.89
C ASN A 107 -45.88 6.07 -9.58
N ILE A 108 -45.46 6.93 -8.64
CA ILE A 108 -46.18 8.15 -8.25
C ILE A 108 -46.39 9.10 -9.44
N PHE A 109 -45.37 9.25 -10.29
CA PHE A 109 -45.38 10.20 -11.41
C PHE A 109 -45.54 9.53 -12.79
N SER A 110 -46.02 8.28 -12.83
CA SER A 110 -46.10 7.50 -14.08
C SER A 110 -47.19 7.96 -15.04
N SER A 111 -48.23 8.63 -14.54
CA SER A 111 -49.35 9.15 -15.33
C SER A 111 -49.64 10.62 -15.04
N THR A 112 -50.19 11.33 -16.03
CA THR A 112 -50.59 12.73 -15.89
C THR A 112 -51.73 12.90 -14.88
N GLU A 113 -52.60 11.91 -14.75
CA GLU A 113 -53.72 11.92 -13.79
C GLU A 113 -53.22 11.78 -12.35
N ASP A 114 -52.27 10.86 -12.12
CA ASP A 114 -51.61 10.70 -10.82
C ASP A 114 -50.79 11.95 -10.46
N GLY A 115 -50.13 12.58 -11.44
CA GLY A 115 -49.38 13.83 -11.24
C GLY A 115 -50.25 14.97 -10.68
N VAL A 116 -51.46 15.16 -11.20
CA VAL A 116 -52.38 16.20 -10.70
C VAL A 116 -52.86 15.88 -9.28
N ALA A 117 -53.12 14.61 -8.96
CA ALA A 117 -53.49 14.20 -7.60
C ALA A 117 -52.35 14.47 -6.59
N VAL A 118 -51.11 14.21 -7.00
CA VAL A 118 -49.91 14.49 -6.20
C VAL A 118 -49.72 15.98 -5.96
N GLU A 119 -49.88 16.80 -6.99
CA GLU A 119 -49.83 18.26 -6.86
C GLU A 119 -50.88 18.78 -5.87
N GLN A 120 -52.09 18.22 -5.89
CA GLN A 120 -53.15 18.59 -4.94
C GLN A 120 -52.81 18.20 -3.50
N GLU A 121 -52.22 17.02 -3.28
CA GLU A 121 -51.79 16.57 -1.94
C GLU A 121 -50.69 17.48 -1.39
N ILE A 122 -49.70 17.83 -2.22
CA ILE A 122 -48.61 18.75 -1.86
C ILE A 122 -49.15 20.16 -1.57
N LEU A 123 -50.05 20.69 -2.41
CA LEU A 123 -50.68 22.00 -2.19
C LEU A 123 -51.41 22.06 -0.85
N LYS A 124 -52.11 20.98 -0.46
CA LYS A 124 -52.78 20.89 0.84
C LYS A 124 -51.78 20.94 2.00
N LEU A 125 -50.67 20.19 1.91
CA LEU A 125 -49.61 20.23 2.91
C LEU A 125 -48.95 21.61 3.05
N ILE A 126 -48.84 22.36 1.96
CA ILE A 126 -48.35 23.76 2.01
C ILE A 126 -49.40 24.64 2.72
N GLN A 127 -50.69 24.52 2.37
CA GLN A 127 -51.77 25.28 2.99
C GLN A 127 -51.91 25.02 4.50
N GLU A 128 -51.54 23.83 4.98
CA GLU A 128 -51.52 23.48 6.41
C GLU A 128 -50.34 24.12 7.17
N GLN A 129 -49.30 24.55 6.46
CA GLN A 129 -48.07 25.13 7.04
C GLN A 129 -48.03 26.65 7.02
N ILE A 130 -48.97 27.30 6.31
CA ILE A 130 -48.99 28.76 6.17
C ILE A 130 -50.35 29.34 6.54
N ASP A 131 -50.36 30.57 7.03
CA ASP A 131 -51.58 31.31 7.33
C ASP A 131 -51.90 32.35 6.24
N SER A 132 -53.02 33.05 6.41
CA SER A 132 -53.47 34.08 5.46
C SER A 132 -52.55 35.30 5.37
N ASN A 133 -51.56 35.44 6.26
CA ASN A 133 -50.60 36.53 6.27
C ASN A 133 -49.27 36.14 5.60
N HIS A 134 -49.11 34.86 5.24
CA HIS A 134 -47.87 34.38 4.64
C HIS A 134 -47.68 34.96 3.24
N PRO A 135 -46.46 35.39 2.86
CA PRO A 135 -46.15 35.87 1.51
C PRO A 135 -46.41 34.87 0.37
N LEU A 136 -46.85 33.65 0.65
CA LEU A 136 -47.24 32.63 -0.33
C LEU A 136 -48.75 32.45 -0.44
N TRP A 137 -49.54 33.01 0.50
CA TRP A 137 -50.96 32.71 0.62
C TRP A 137 -51.75 33.14 -0.61
N ASP A 138 -51.53 34.37 -1.06
CA ASP A 138 -52.18 34.90 -2.26
C ASP A 138 -51.76 34.14 -3.53
N PHE A 139 -50.53 33.60 -3.55
CA PHE A 139 -50.01 32.79 -4.66
C PHE A 139 -50.63 31.39 -4.73
N LEU A 140 -50.94 30.76 -3.59
CA LEU A 140 -51.62 29.46 -3.56
C LEU A 140 -53.12 29.56 -3.88
N LYS A 141 -53.68 30.76 -3.68
CA LYS A 141 -55.09 31.05 -3.92
C LYS A 141 -55.37 31.36 -5.39
N ASP A 142 -54.44 31.99 -6.09
CA ASP A 142 -54.59 32.40 -7.49
C ASP A 142 -53.77 31.46 -8.41
N LYS A 143 -54.46 30.61 -9.18
CA LYS A 143 -53.84 29.58 -10.04
C LYS A 143 -53.22 30.19 -11.32
N GLY A 144 -52.26 31.10 -11.19
CA GLY A 144 -51.80 31.95 -12.29
C GLY A 144 -50.41 32.57 -12.18
N GLY A 145 -49.37 31.74 -12.07
CA GLY A 145 -48.24 31.82 -13.01
C GLY A 145 -47.17 32.94 -12.97
N ASP A 146 -47.25 34.00 -12.15
CA ASP A 146 -46.17 35.02 -12.11
C ASP A 146 -45.50 35.14 -10.73
N VAL A 147 -44.26 34.68 -10.66
CA VAL A 147 -43.50 34.58 -9.42
C VAL A 147 -42.70 35.87 -9.17
N ALA A 148 -43.13 36.68 -8.21
CA ALA A 148 -42.30 37.73 -7.63
C ALA A 148 -41.19 37.12 -6.77
N VAL A 149 -39.94 37.58 -6.93
CA VAL A 149 -38.74 37.05 -6.26
C VAL A 149 -38.89 36.94 -4.73
N ALA A 150 -39.68 37.82 -4.11
CA ALA A 150 -39.97 37.78 -2.67
C ALA A 150 -40.76 36.53 -2.21
N GLY A 151 -41.65 35.99 -3.06
CA GLY A 151 -42.41 34.78 -2.79
C GLY A 151 -41.54 33.51 -2.82
N ILE A 152 -40.49 33.46 -3.64
CA ILE A 152 -39.55 32.33 -3.70
C ILE A 152 -38.72 32.25 -2.42
N THR A 153 -38.21 33.38 -1.93
CA THR A 153 -37.33 33.39 -0.75
C THR A 153 -38.07 32.98 0.52
N ALA A 154 -39.31 33.43 0.72
CA ALA A 154 -40.15 33.00 1.84
C ALA A 154 -40.75 31.60 1.63
N GLY A 155 -40.96 31.20 0.38
CA GLY A 155 -41.70 29.99 0.04
C GLY A 155 -40.89 28.73 -0.14
N ALA A 156 -39.62 28.84 -0.56
CA ALA A 156 -38.78 27.68 -0.82
C ALA A 156 -38.66 26.72 0.40
N PRO A 157 -38.50 27.19 1.65
CA PRO A 157 -38.46 26.30 2.81
C PRO A 157 -39.79 25.55 3.04
N VAL A 158 -40.93 26.23 2.86
CA VAL A 158 -42.27 25.64 3.05
C VAL A 158 -42.57 24.61 1.96
N ILE A 159 -42.27 24.95 0.70
CA ILE A 159 -42.46 24.04 -0.44
C ILE A 159 -41.56 22.82 -0.30
N TYR A 160 -40.28 23.01 0.06
CA TYR A 160 -39.36 21.89 0.31
C TYR A 160 -39.86 20.99 1.44
N ASN A 161 -40.33 21.56 2.56
CA ASN A 161 -40.87 20.78 3.68
C ASN A 161 -42.14 20.02 3.29
N ALA A 162 -43.05 20.62 2.52
CA ALA A 162 -44.25 19.94 2.04
C ALA A 162 -43.93 18.77 1.11
N ILE A 163 -43.01 18.96 0.15
CA ILE A 163 -42.51 17.89 -0.72
C ILE A 163 -41.85 16.79 0.12
N ARG A 164 -41.02 17.16 1.09
CA ARG A 164 -40.36 16.21 2.00
C ARG A 164 -41.39 15.41 2.82
N MET A 165 -42.38 16.07 3.40
CA MET A 165 -43.45 15.41 4.16
C MET A 165 -44.29 14.47 3.29
N PHE A 166 -44.61 14.89 2.06
CA PHE A 166 -45.29 14.05 1.09
C PHE A 166 -44.45 12.82 0.75
N LEU A 167 -43.18 12.99 0.39
CA LEU A 167 -42.29 11.87 0.05
C LEU A 167 -42.10 10.91 1.24
N LEU A 168 -41.95 11.44 2.45
CA LEU A 168 -41.91 10.66 3.68
C LEU A 168 -43.18 9.84 3.90
N SER A 169 -44.37 10.41 3.60
CA SER A 169 -45.64 9.68 3.70
C SER A 169 -45.74 8.51 2.71
N LYS A 170 -45.00 8.59 1.58
CA LYS A 170 -44.88 7.51 0.60
C LYS A 170 -43.69 6.58 0.85
N GLY A 171 -42.99 6.72 1.98
CA GLY A 171 -41.85 5.88 2.36
C GLY A 171 -40.52 6.25 1.71
N ILE A 172 -40.43 7.42 1.08
CA ILE A 172 -39.19 7.97 0.49
C ILE A 172 -38.54 8.91 1.49
N ASN A 173 -37.30 8.61 1.88
CA ASN A 173 -36.54 9.47 2.78
C ASN A 173 -35.48 10.25 2.00
N LEU A 174 -35.63 11.57 1.97
CA LEU A 174 -34.63 12.47 1.41
C LEU A 174 -33.44 12.60 2.39
N PRO A 175 -32.18 12.56 1.90
CA PRO A 175 -31.00 12.79 2.72
C PRO A 175 -30.96 14.20 3.34
#